data_AF-A0A090ME19-F1
#
_entry.id   AF-A0A090ME19-F1
#
_cell.length_a   1.000
_cell.length_b   1.000
_cell.length_c   1.000
_cell.angle_alpha   90.00
_cell.angle_beta   90.00
_cell.angle_gamma   90.00
#
_symmetry.space_group_name_H-M   'P 1'
#
loop_
_entity.id
_entity.type
_entity.pdbx_description
1 polymer ?
#
loop_
_entity_poly.entity_id
_entity_poly.type
_entity_poly.pdbx_seq_one_letter_code
_entity_poly.pdbx_strand_id
1 'polypeptide(L)'
;MRLSSLDLPLLLDSLSARVLLGGLLLAGISYTLYRLMLPQPLEDIPYNLSATNRIFGDLPDVKAYGSLTDWLAKQTIKHNSPLFQAFIRPFGKPWVVVADHYEASDICMHRLKEFDRGAASTSLFHCVVPGAHITLKSSDPQFKKNKELVRNLMTPSFLNEVEFITQSNSDERLTLF
;
A
#
# COMPACT_ATOMS: atom_id res chain seq x y z
N MET A 1 47.11 59.98 -3.01
CA MET A 1 45.66 60.27 -3.01
C MET A 1 44.94 58.92 -3.14
N ARG A 2 44.35 58.46 -2.01
CA ARG A 2 43.50 57.28 -1.79
C ARG A 2 43.58 56.08 -2.76
N LEU A 3 44.41 55.09 -2.41
CA LEU A 3 44.01 53.67 -2.51
C LEU A 3 43.20 53.36 -1.25
N SER A 4 41.89 53.15 -1.36
CA SER A 4 41.03 52.74 -0.23
C SER A 4 39.63 52.35 -0.72
N SER A 5 39.51 51.21 -1.40
CA SER A 5 38.21 50.56 -1.64
C SER A 5 38.29 49.04 -1.88
N LEU A 6 39.46 48.40 -1.71
CA LEU A 6 39.65 46.97 -1.98
C LEU A 6 39.55 46.05 -0.75
N ASP A 7 39.06 46.56 0.39
CA ASP A 7 38.96 45.79 1.64
C ASP A 7 37.53 45.75 2.21
N LEU A 8 36.52 45.78 1.35
CA LEU A 8 35.15 45.35 1.70
C LEU A 8 34.90 43.82 1.64
N PRO A 9 35.63 42.98 0.87
CA PRO A 9 35.18 41.61 0.55
C PRO A 9 36.10 40.45 0.97
N LEU A 10 37.22 40.66 1.69
CA LEU A 10 38.25 39.62 1.84
C LEU A 10 37.91 38.53 2.87
N LEU A 11 37.05 38.82 3.85
CA LEU A 11 36.76 37.90 4.94
C LEU A 11 35.53 38.33 5.76
N LEU A 12 34.33 38.45 5.16
CA LEU A 12 33.10 38.15 5.90
C LEU A 12 33.13 36.62 6.12
N ASP A 13 33.95 36.28 7.13
CA ASP A 13 34.49 34.99 7.55
C ASP A 13 34.19 33.80 6.67
N SER A 14 35.22 33.15 6.12
CA SER A 14 35.10 31.83 5.49
C SER A 14 34.33 30.83 6.37
N LEU A 15 34.38 30.99 7.70
CA LEU A 15 33.55 30.27 8.65
C LEU A 15 32.07 30.69 8.58
N SER A 16 31.75 31.98 8.66
CA SER A 16 30.38 32.50 8.59
C SER A 16 29.70 32.22 7.25
N ALA A 17 30.43 32.36 6.14
CA ALA A 17 29.97 32.01 4.80
C ALA A 17 29.71 30.50 4.66
N ARG A 18 30.55 29.65 5.25
CA ARG A 18 30.34 28.18 5.30
C ARG A 18 29.14 27.80 6.16
N VAL A 19 28.88 28.51 7.27
CA VAL A 19 27.71 28.28 8.11
C VAL A 19 26.42 28.69 7.40
N LEU A 20 26.41 29.82 6.69
CA LEU A 20 25.25 30.25 5.90
C LEU A 20 24.99 29.32 4.71
N LEU A 21 26.03 28.91 3.98
CA LEU A 21 25.91 27.90 2.92
C LEU A 21 25.45 26.55 3.45
N GLY A 22 25.99 26.12 4.59
CA GLY A 22 25.58 24.87 5.26
C GLY A 22 24.13 24.93 5.74
N GLY A 23 23.69 26.05 6.29
CA GLY A 23 22.31 26.28 6.69
C GLY A 23 21.33 26.28 5.52
N LEU A 24 21.71 26.89 4.38
CA LEU A 24 20.90 26.89 3.17
C LEU A 24 20.84 25.51 2.52
N LEU A 25 21.94 24.75 2.54
CA LEU A 25 21.97 23.34 2.11
C LEU A 25 21.08 22.47 3.00
N LEU A 26 21.16 22.64 4.32
CA LEU A 26 20.33 21.88 5.28
C LEU A 26 18.85 22.22 5.13
N ALA A 27 18.51 23.49 4.92
CA ALA A 27 17.15 23.94 4.62
C ALA A 27 16.65 23.41 3.27
N GLY A 28 17.51 23.37 2.25
CA GLY A 28 17.20 22.78 0.96
C GLY A 28 16.94 21.28 1.06
N ILE A 29 17.78 20.55 1.80
CA ILE A 29 17.64 19.11 2.05
C ILE A 29 16.38 18.82 2.88
N SER A 30 16.12 19.61 3.92
CA SER A 30 14.91 19.43 4.74
C SER A 30 13.63 19.74 3.94
N TYR A 31 13.67 20.74 3.06
CA TYR A 31 12.56 21.07 2.17
C TYR A 31 12.33 20.01 1.08
N THR A 32 13.39 19.44 0.49
CA THR A 32 13.25 18.35 -0.48
C THR A 32 12.77 17.07 0.19
N LEU A 33 13.26 16.74 1.39
CA LEU A 33 12.72 15.66 2.22
C LEU A 33 11.25 15.90 2.53
N TYR A 34 10.87 17.12 2.92
CA TYR A 34 9.48 17.47 3.19
C TYR A 34 8.58 17.30 1.95
N ARG A 35 9.04 17.74 0.75
CA ARG A 35 8.32 17.52 -0.51
C ARG A 35 8.26 16.06 -0.97
N LEU A 36 9.29 15.27 -0.67
CA LEU A 36 9.27 13.82 -0.90
C LEU A 36 8.32 13.10 0.07
N MET A 37 8.13 13.65 1.27
CA MET A 37 7.21 13.11 2.26
C MET A 37 5.73 13.46 1.96
N LEU A 38 5.49 14.53 1.21
CA LEU A 38 4.15 14.92 0.78
C LEU A 38 3.62 13.94 -0.28
N PRO A 39 2.40 13.41 -0.10
CA PRO A 39 1.86 12.49 -1.06
C PRO A 39 1.51 13.22 -2.36
N GLN A 40 2.02 12.72 -3.49
CA GLN A 40 1.71 13.26 -4.81
C GLN A 40 0.37 12.68 -5.31
N PRO A 41 -0.69 13.50 -5.47
CA PRO A 41 -1.95 13.04 -6.01
C PRO A 41 -1.81 12.71 -7.49
N LEU A 42 -2.55 11.71 -7.96
CA LEU A 42 -2.72 11.48 -9.39
C LEU A 42 -3.63 12.57 -9.97
N GLU A 43 -3.31 13.09 -11.14
CA GLU A 43 -4.16 14.06 -11.84
C GLU A 43 -5.51 13.41 -12.20
N ASP A 44 -6.57 14.22 -12.24
CA ASP A 44 -7.96 13.87 -12.62
C ASP A 44 -8.82 13.01 -11.66
N ILE A 45 -8.27 12.39 -10.61
CA ILE A 45 -9.09 11.62 -9.65
C ILE A 45 -9.38 12.44 -8.39
N PRO A 46 -10.64 12.55 -7.92
CA PRO A 46 -10.98 13.33 -6.73
C PRO A 46 -10.29 12.79 -5.48
N TYR A 47 -9.80 13.71 -4.64
CA TYR A 47 -9.11 13.39 -3.41
C TYR A 47 -9.44 14.41 -2.33
N ASN A 48 -9.14 14.07 -1.08
CA ASN A 48 -9.32 14.97 0.05
C ASN A 48 -8.17 16.00 0.09
N LEU A 49 -8.45 17.27 -0.24
CA LEU A 49 -7.45 18.35 -0.23
C LEU A 49 -6.76 18.51 1.13
N SER A 50 -7.47 18.21 2.22
CA SER A 50 -6.91 18.26 3.58
C SER A 50 -5.82 17.21 3.83
N ALA A 51 -5.81 16.12 3.08
CA ALA A 51 -4.85 15.04 3.22
C ALA A 51 -3.49 15.37 2.60
N THR A 52 -3.47 16.18 1.54
CA THR A 52 -2.21 16.58 0.87
C THR A 52 -1.31 17.40 1.77
N ASN A 53 -1.85 18.13 2.75
CA ASN A 53 -1.08 18.98 3.66
C ASN A 53 -0.60 18.25 4.93
N ARG A 54 -0.92 16.96 5.09
CA ARG A 54 -0.61 16.18 6.30
C ARG A 54 0.41 15.10 5.98
N ILE A 55 1.43 14.96 6.83
CA ILE A 55 2.46 13.90 6.71
C ILE A 55 1.83 12.50 6.77
N PHE A 56 0.76 12.34 7.57
CA PHE A 56 0.01 11.10 7.69
C PHE A 56 -1.22 11.02 6.77
N GLY A 57 -1.41 11.97 5.85
CA GLY A 57 -2.54 11.94 4.92
C GLY A 57 -3.90 11.85 5.61
N ASP A 58 -4.65 10.80 5.28
CA ASP A 58 -6.00 10.51 5.77
C ASP A 58 -6.02 9.59 7.02
N LEU A 59 -4.88 9.07 7.46
CA LEU A 59 -4.78 8.18 8.62
C LEU A 59 -5.43 8.71 9.92
N PRO A 60 -5.28 9.99 10.31
CA PRO A 60 -5.92 10.49 11.53
C PRO A 60 -7.46 10.47 11.43
N ASP A 61 -7.99 10.72 10.23
CA ASP A 61 -9.44 10.73 10.00
C ASP A 61 -10.00 9.29 10.02
N VAL A 62 -9.24 8.33 9.47
CA VAL A 62 -9.55 6.89 9.58
C VAL A 62 -9.53 6.43 11.04
N LYS A 63 -8.53 6.83 11.81
CA LYS A 63 -8.41 6.46 13.23
C LYS A 63 -9.56 7.04 14.07
N ALA A 64 -9.96 8.28 13.80
CA ALA A 64 -11.10 8.91 14.46
C ALA A 64 -12.42 8.17 14.15
N TYR A 65 -12.52 7.59 12.96
CA TYR A 65 -13.69 6.80 12.55
C TYR A 65 -13.71 5.39 13.17
N GLY A 66 -12.54 4.79 13.41
CA GLY A 66 -12.39 3.48 14.06
C GLY A 66 -12.43 2.28 13.12
N SER A 67 -13.02 2.41 11.93
CA SER A 67 -13.12 1.36 10.90
C SER A 67 -12.72 1.90 9.52
N LEU A 68 -11.74 1.27 8.89
CA LEU A 68 -11.25 1.68 7.57
C LEU A 68 -12.29 1.45 6.47
N THR A 69 -13.00 0.32 6.51
CA THR A 69 -13.99 -0.05 5.49
C THR A 69 -15.17 0.93 5.48
N ASP A 70 -15.65 1.29 6.66
CA ASP A 70 -16.78 2.20 6.80
C ASP A 70 -16.40 3.64 6.46
N TRP A 71 -15.15 4.03 6.79
CA TRP A 71 -14.60 5.31 6.38
C TRP A 71 -14.51 5.41 4.85
N LEU A 72 -14.01 4.37 4.18
CA LEU A 72 -13.92 4.29 2.71
C LEU A 72 -15.30 4.41 2.06
N ALA A 73 -16.32 3.70 2.57
CA ALA A 73 -17.68 3.79 2.07
C ALA A 73 -18.26 5.22 2.16
N LYS A 74 -17.94 5.95 3.22
CA LYS A 74 -18.34 7.36 3.37
C LYS A 74 -17.58 8.31 2.45
N GLN A 75 -16.34 8.02 2.09
CA GLN A 75 -15.59 8.86 1.14
C GLN A 75 -16.22 8.86 -0.24
N THR A 76 -16.74 7.73 -0.72
CA THR A 76 -17.49 7.65 -1.98
C THR A 76 -18.66 8.63 -2.00
N ILE A 77 -19.43 8.69 -0.91
CA ILE A 77 -20.58 9.60 -0.76
C ILE A 77 -20.10 11.06 -0.71
N LYS A 78 -19.04 11.34 0.06
CA LYS A 78 -18.48 12.69 0.22
C LYS A 78 -17.98 13.30 -1.10
N HIS A 79 -17.32 12.49 -1.92
CA HIS A 79 -16.76 12.93 -3.20
C HIS A 79 -17.76 12.85 -4.36
N ASN A 80 -18.93 12.23 -4.15
CA ASN A 80 -19.94 11.99 -5.17
C ASN A 80 -19.36 11.37 -6.45
N SER A 81 -18.37 10.49 -6.28
CA SER A 81 -17.64 9.84 -7.36
C SER A 81 -17.37 8.38 -6.99
N PRO A 82 -17.56 7.43 -7.92
CA PRO A 82 -17.26 6.02 -7.69
C PRO A 82 -15.75 5.73 -7.63
N LEU A 83 -14.91 6.69 -8.01
CA LEU A 83 -13.45 6.60 -7.99
C LEU A 83 -12.90 7.76 -7.15
N PHE A 84 -12.07 7.46 -6.16
CA PHE A 84 -11.39 8.48 -5.35
C PHE A 84 -10.01 8.02 -4.89
N GLN A 85 -9.17 8.99 -4.50
CA GLN A 85 -7.84 8.71 -3.93
C GLN A 85 -7.86 8.88 -2.40
N ALA A 86 -7.20 7.95 -1.71
CA ALA A 86 -6.99 7.97 -0.27
C ALA A 86 -5.51 7.82 0.07
N PHE A 87 -5.03 8.60 1.04
CA PHE A 87 -3.64 8.61 1.48
C PHE A 87 -3.48 7.85 2.79
N ILE A 88 -3.51 6.52 2.70
CA ILE A 88 -3.40 5.61 3.87
C ILE A 88 -1.94 5.20 4.13
N ARG A 89 -1.08 5.19 3.10
CA ARG A 89 0.32 4.81 3.26
C ARG A 89 1.20 6.06 3.33
N PRO A 90 1.76 6.42 4.51
CA PRO A 90 2.74 7.50 4.58
C PRO A 90 3.97 7.12 3.75
N PHE A 91 4.50 8.08 2.98
CA PHE A 91 5.64 7.90 2.06
C PHE A 91 5.39 6.95 0.88
N GLY A 92 4.15 6.49 0.69
CA GLY A 92 3.76 5.58 -0.39
C GLY A 92 3.01 6.28 -1.50
N LYS A 93 2.76 5.51 -2.58
CA LYS A 93 1.81 5.92 -3.61
C LYS A 93 0.38 5.99 -3.03
N PRO A 94 -0.45 6.93 -3.50
CA PRO A 94 -1.85 7.01 -3.09
C PRO A 94 -2.58 5.71 -3.42
N TRP A 95 -3.60 5.39 -2.61
CA TRP A 95 -4.52 4.32 -2.93
C TRP A 95 -5.62 4.90 -3.81
N VAL A 96 -5.86 4.26 -4.94
CA VAL A 96 -7.02 4.55 -5.79
C VAL A 96 -8.08 3.52 -5.45
N VAL A 97 -9.23 3.99 -4.98
CA VAL A 97 -10.33 3.14 -4.52
C VAL A 97 -11.45 3.23 -5.54
N VAL A 98 -11.84 2.07 -6.07
CA VAL A 98 -12.98 1.89 -6.97
C VAL A 98 -14.13 1.34 -6.14
N ALA A 99 -15.19 2.12 -6.00
CA ALA A 99 -16.39 1.74 -5.24
C ALA A 99 -17.49 1.12 -6.11
N ASP A 100 -17.39 1.22 -7.44
CA ASP A 100 -18.32 0.56 -8.36
C ASP A 100 -18.04 -0.94 -8.44
N HIS A 101 -19.08 -1.75 -8.25
CA HIS A 101 -18.95 -3.21 -8.16
C HIS A 101 -18.70 -3.85 -9.52
N TYR A 102 -19.26 -3.30 -10.60
CA TYR A 102 -19.06 -3.84 -11.94
C TYR A 102 -17.61 -3.67 -12.38
N GLU A 103 -17.07 -2.44 -12.24
CA GLU A 103 -15.68 -2.15 -12.57
C GLU A 103 -14.71 -2.93 -11.67
N ALA A 104 -14.98 -3.00 -10.36
CA ALA A 104 -14.14 -3.77 -9.44
C ALA A 104 -14.12 -5.28 -9.80
N SER A 105 -15.27 -5.85 -10.16
CA SER A 105 -15.35 -7.25 -10.60
C SER A 105 -14.63 -7.48 -11.91
N ASP A 106 -14.74 -6.57 -12.88
CA ASP A 106 -14.04 -6.68 -14.16
C ASP A 106 -12.52 -6.66 -13.97
N ILE A 107 -12.02 -5.74 -13.15
CA ILE A 107 -10.61 -5.63 -12.81
C ILE A 107 -10.11 -6.94 -12.16
N CYS A 108 -10.85 -7.47 -11.19
CA CYS A 108 -10.45 -8.67 -10.45
C CYS A 108 -10.48 -9.96 -11.29
N MET A 109 -11.41 -10.08 -12.25
CA MET A 109 -11.61 -11.32 -13.01
C MET A 109 -10.90 -11.32 -14.36
N HIS A 110 -10.93 -10.20 -15.10
CA HIS A 110 -10.51 -10.17 -16.49
C HIS A 110 -9.18 -9.44 -16.70
N ARG A 111 -8.81 -8.48 -15.84
CA ARG A 111 -7.63 -7.61 -16.03
C ARG A 111 -6.41 -7.96 -15.17
N LEU A 112 -6.25 -9.24 -14.84
CA LEU A 112 -5.14 -9.73 -14.00
C LEU A 112 -3.73 -9.48 -14.57
N LYS A 113 -3.61 -9.19 -15.87
CA LYS A 113 -2.33 -8.81 -16.52
C LYS A 113 -1.94 -7.36 -16.26
N GLU A 114 -2.93 -6.48 -16.13
CA GLU A 114 -2.74 -5.05 -15.86
C GLU A 114 -2.66 -4.79 -14.35
N PHE A 115 -3.55 -5.46 -13.60
CA PHE A 115 -3.67 -5.35 -12.15
C PHE A 115 -3.32 -6.69 -11.51
N ASP A 116 -2.12 -6.78 -10.94
CA ASP A 116 -1.75 -7.89 -10.06
C ASP A 116 -2.09 -7.55 -8.60
N ARG A 117 -1.93 -8.55 -7.73
CA ARG A 117 -2.24 -8.45 -6.30
C ARG A 117 -1.53 -7.27 -5.63
N GLY A 118 -2.29 -6.58 -4.78
CA GLY A 118 -1.83 -5.37 -4.10
C GLY A 118 -0.60 -5.63 -3.22
N ALA A 119 0.48 -4.88 -3.47
CA ALA A 119 1.71 -4.99 -2.70
C ALA A 119 1.48 -4.73 -1.20
N ALA A 120 0.52 -3.87 -0.85
CA ALA A 120 0.19 -3.57 0.54
C ALA A 120 -0.32 -4.81 1.30
N SER A 121 -1.32 -5.51 0.75
CA SER A 121 -1.84 -6.74 1.36
C SER A 121 -0.78 -7.84 1.37
N THR A 122 -0.03 -7.98 0.28
CA THR A 122 1.05 -8.97 0.18
C THR A 122 2.11 -8.77 1.25
N SER A 123 2.59 -7.54 1.47
CA SER A 123 3.58 -7.23 2.50
C SER A 123 3.09 -7.51 3.91
N LEU A 124 1.81 -7.24 4.20
CA LEU A 124 1.22 -7.52 5.52
C LEU A 124 1.20 -9.03 5.80
N PHE A 125 0.72 -9.82 4.85
CA PHE A 125 0.63 -11.28 5.04
C PHE A 125 1.98 -11.99 4.93
N HIS A 126 2.97 -11.40 4.23
CA HIS A 126 4.32 -11.97 4.11
C HIS A 126 5.00 -12.16 5.47
N CYS A 127 4.72 -11.29 6.44
CA CYS A 127 5.25 -11.43 7.79
C CYS A 127 4.68 -12.63 8.55
N VAL A 128 3.42 -13.01 8.26
CA VAL A 128 2.71 -14.05 9.03
C VAL A 128 2.88 -15.41 8.38
N VAL A 129 2.71 -15.51 7.05
CA VAL A 129 2.78 -16.77 6.32
C VAL A 129 3.60 -16.60 5.04
N PRO A 130 4.94 -16.61 5.14
CA PRO A 130 5.81 -16.50 3.98
C PRO A 130 5.58 -17.70 3.04
N GLY A 131 5.46 -17.44 1.74
CA GLY A 131 5.27 -18.49 0.72
C GLY A 131 3.85 -19.02 0.55
N ALA A 132 2.87 -18.53 1.33
CA ALA A 132 1.47 -18.80 1.07
C ALA A 132 1.02 -18.18 -0.26
N HIS A 133 0.01 -18.79 -0.90
CA HIS A 133 -0.53 -18.28 -2.16
C HIS A 133 -1.00 -16.81 -2.05
N ILE A 134 -1.40 -16.33 -0.88
CA ILE A 134 -1.81 -14.93 -0.63
C ILE A 134 -0.64 -13.93 -0.70
N THR A 135 0.58 -14.37 -0.39
CA THR A 135 1.78 -13.53 -0.34
C THR A 135 2.59 -13.55 -1.63
N LEU A 136 2.24 -14.44 -2.56
CA LEU A 136 2.90 -14.55 -3.85
C LEU A 136 2.17 -13.73 -4.91
N LYS A 137 2.94 -13.14 -5.83
CA LYS A 137 2.40 -12.46 -7.00
C LYS A 137 1.99 -13.49 -8.05
N SER A 138 1.09 -13.11 -8.95
CA SER A 138 0.62 -14.01 -10.01
C SER A 138 1.73 -14.40 -10.99
N SER A 139 2.77 -13.56 -11.08
CA SER A 139 3.96 -13.79 -11.90
C SER A 139 4.92 -14.85 -11.32
N ASP A 140 4.84 -15.16 -10.03
CA ASP A 140 5.79 -16.07 -9.39
C ASP A 140 5.49 -17.53 -9.77
N PRO A 141 6.50 -18.32 -10.21
CA PRO A 141 6.27 -19.72 -10.58
C PRO A 141 5.81 -20.59 -9.38
N GLN A 142 6.19 -20.19 -8.16
CA GLN A 142 5.75 -20.86 -6.94
C GLN A 142 4.24 -20.71 -6.70
N PHE A 143 3.63 -19.60 -7.13
CA PHE A 143 2.19 -19.41 -7.02
C PHE A 143 1.43 -20.47 -7.80
N LYS A 144 1.85 -20.76 -9.04
CA LYS A 144 1.24 -21.79 -9.89
C LYS A 144 1.34 -23.18 -9.26
N LYS A 145 2.52 -23.55 -8.74
CA LYS A 145 2.73 -24.84 -8.07
C LYS A 145 1.84 -24.99 -6.83
N ASN A 146 1.82 -23.99 -5.96
CA ASN A 146 0.99 -24.00 -4.75
C ASN A 146 -0.50 -24.09 -5.10
N LYS A 147 -0.93 -23.37 -6.14
CA LYS A 147 -2.32 -23.43 -6.63
C LYS A 147 -2.67 -24.82 -7.18
N GLU A 148 -1.77 -25.46 -7.91
CA GLU A 148 -1.97 -26.82 -8.43
C GLU A 148 -2.09 -27.86 -7.30
N LEU A 149 -1.25 -27.75 -6.26
CA LEU A 149 -1.34 -28.61 -5.07
C LEU A 149 -2.70 -28.48 -4.38
N VAL A 150 -3.14 -27.25 -4.10
CA VAL A 150 -4.44 -26.99 -3.48
C VAL A 150 -5.57 -27.48 -4.38
N ARG A 151 -5.48 -27.27 -5.70
CA ARG A 151 -6.49 -27.75 -6.65
C ARG A 151 -6.63 -29.28 -6.59
N ASN A 152 -5.52 -30.01 -6.51
CA ASN A 152 -5.55 -31.47 -6.44
C ASN A 152 -6.25 -31.96 -5.15
N LEU A 153 -6.03 -31.27 -4.03
CA LEU A 153 -6.71 -31.56 -2.75
C LEU A 153 -8.20 -31.24 -2.75
N MET A 154 -8.65 -30.31 -3.61
CA MET A 154 -10.07 -29.95 -3.73
C MET A 154 -10.76 -30.69 -4.88
N THR A 155 -10.12 -31.69 -5.47
CA THR A 155 -10.78 -32.50 -6.51
C THR A 155 -11.88 -33.36 -5.89
N PRO A 156 -13.03 -33.52 -6.56
CA PRO A 156 -14.15 -34.31 -6.02
C PRO A 156 -13.73 -35.76 -5.75
N SER A 157 -12.82 -36.32 -6.54
CA SER A 157 -12.26 -37.66 -6.32
C SER A 157 -11.55 -37.79 -4.98
N PHE A 158 -10.66 -36.84 -4.65
CA PHE A 158 -9.94 -36.87 -3.38
C PHE A 158 -10.87 -36.62 -2.19
N LEU A 159 -11.81 -35.69 -2.32
CA LEU A 159 -12.78 -35.39 -1.26
C LEU A 159 -13.67 -36.60 -0.95
N ASN A 160 -14.17 -37.30 -1.98
CA ASN A 160 -14.97 -38.50 -1.80
C ASN A 160 -14.17 -39.66 -1.15
N GLU A 161 -12.88 -39.78 -1.49
CA GLU A 161 -12.01 -40.80 -0.89
C GLU A 161 -11.78 -40.55 0.61
N VAL A 162 -11.50 -39.29 0.98
CA VAL A 162 -11.32 -38.91 2.39
C VAL A 162 -12.62 -39.06 3.18
N GLU A 163 -13.76 -38.70 2.59
CA GLU A 163 -15.08 -38.90 3.21
C GLU A 163 -15.35 -40.39 3.47
N PHE A 164 -15.13 -41.24 2.47
CA PHE A 164 -15.30 -42.69 2.61
C PHE A 164 -14.43 -43.29 3.73
N ILE A 165 -13.14 -42.93 3.77
CA ILE A 165 -12.22 -43.38 4.83
C ILE A 165 -12.70 -42.90 6.21
N THR A 166 -13.15 -41.66 6.30
CA THR A 166 -13.62 -41.08 7.57
C THR A 166 -14.86 -41.80 8.07
N GLN A 167 -15.79 -42.14 7.17
CA GLN A 167 -17.02 -42.86 7.51
C GLN A 167 -16.73 -44.30 7.94
N SER A 168 -15.88 -45.03 7.21
CA SER A 168 -15.42 -46.37 7.59
C SER A 168 -14.75 -46.40 8.98
N ASN A 169 -13.91 -45.41 9.29
CA ASN A 169 -13.20 -45.32 10.58
C ASN A 169 -14.15 -44.91 11.72
N SER A 170 -15.23 -44.19 11.41
CA SER A 170 -16.29 -43.85 12.38
C SER A 170 -17.12 -45.07 12.74
N ASP A 171 -17.45 -45.92 11.76
CA ASP A 171 -18.20 -47.16 11.97
C ASP A 171 -17.36 -48.23 12.72
N GLU A 172 -16.06 -48.33 12.47
CA GLU A 172 -15.15 -49.19 13.26
C GLU A 172 -15.05 -48.72 14.73
N ARG A 173 -15.08 -47.41 14.99
CA ARG A 173 -15.04 -46.90 16.37
C ARG A 173 -16.34 -47.13 17.14
N LEU A 174 -17.48 -47.24 16.45
CA LEU A 174 -18.78 -47.51 17.08
C LEU A 174 -19.01 -49.00 17.36
N THR A 175 -18.24 -49.90 16.72
CA THR A 175 -18.33 -51.36 16.95
C THR A 175 -17.36 -51.87 18.04
N LEU A 176 -16.47 -51.01 18.54
CA LEU A 176 -15.52 -51.32 19.62
C LEU A 176 -16.02 -50.91 21.03
N PHE A 177 -17.30 -50.58 21.17
CA PHE A 177 -18.02 -50.36 22.44
C PHE A 177 -19.25 -51.28 22.50
#